data_AF-A0A7J3WC26-F1
#
_entry.id   AF-A0A7J3WC26-F1
#
_cell.length_a   1.000
_cell.length_b   1.000
_cell.length_c   1.000
_cell.angle_alpha   90.00
_cell.angle_beta   90.00
_cell.angle_gamma   90.00
#
_symmetry.space_group_name_H-M   'P 1'
#
loop_
_entity.id
_entity.type
_entity.pdbx_description
1 polymer ?
#
loop_
_entity_poly.entity_id
_entity_poly.type
_entity_poly.pdbx_seq_one_letter_code
_entity_poly.pdbx_strand_id
1 'polypeptide(L)' 'HNGKEFTPVEITPEMIGHRLGEYAITNKRVIHGRAGIGATRSSMYVPLK' A
#
# COMPACT_ATOMS: atom_id res chain seq x y z
N HIS A 1 8.96 6.91 14.99
CA HIS A 1 7.61 7.51 14.91
C HIS A 1 7.29 7.75 13.46
N ASN A 2 6.16 7.24 12.97
CA ASN A 2 5.92 7.09 11.54
C ASN A 2 5.18 8.26 10.88
N GLY A 3 5.27 9.46 11.46
CA GLY A 3 4.50 10.65 11.06
C GLY A 3 3.01 10.62 11.45
N LYS A 4 2.45 9.45 11.77
CA LYS A 4 1.06 9.28 12.22
C LYS A 4 0.96 8.50 13.54
N GLU A 5 1.71 7.42 13.66
CA GLU A 5 1.64 6.49 14.80
C GLU A 5 3.04 6.10 15.28
N PHE A 6 3.16 5.76 16.56
CA PHE A 6 4.38 5.18 17.10
C PHE A 6 4.32 3.66 16.95
N THR A 7 5.10 3.12 16.02
CA THR A 7 5.21 1.67 15.80
C THR A 7 6.28 1.13 16.76
N PRO A 8 5.92 0.30 17.76
CA PRO A 8 6.93 -0.39 18.56
C PRO A 8 7.61 -1.45 17.68
N VAL A 9 8.93 -1.39 17.57
CA VAL A 9 9.75 -2.36 16.82
C VAL A 9 10.54 -3.17 17.83
N GLU A 10 10.30 -4.48 17.87
CA GLU A 10 11.13 -5.42 18.61
C GLU A 10 12.40 -5.71 17.80
N ILE A 11 13.57 -5.47 18.40
CA ILE A 11 14.87 -5.55 17.73
C ILE A 11 15.35 -7.00 17.75
N THR A 12 15.47 -7.62 16.58
CA THR A 12 16.17 -8.90 16.42
C THR A 12 17.66 -8.68 16.16
N PRO A 13 18.55 -9.64 16.49
CA PRO A 13 20.00 -9.47 16.32
C PRO A 13 20.44 -9.23 14.86
N GLU A 14 19.63 -9.63 13.88
CA GLU A 14 19.86 -9.38 12.45
C GLU A 14 19.65 -7.91 12.05
N MET A 15 19.00 -7.12 12.91
CA MET A 15 18.76 -5.69 12.71
C MET A 15 19.91 -4.82 13.28
N ILE A 16 20.93 -5.43 13.90
CA ILE A 16 22.06 -4.71 14.49
C ILE A 16 22.92 -4.10 13.37
N GLY A 17 23.10 -2.78 13.41
CA GLY A 17 23.85 -2.01 12.40
C GLY A 17 22.96 -1.23 11.42
N HIS A 18 21.66 -1.53 11.38
CA HIS A 18 20.68 -0.79 10.58
C HIS A 18 20.07 0.37 11.38
N ARG A 19 19.64 1.42 10.68
CA ARG A 19 19.01 2.57 11.34
C ARG A 19 17.57 2.24 11.71
N LEU A 20 17.17 2.59 12.93
CA LEU A 20 15.78 2.40 13.42
C LEU A 20 14.72 3.04 12.51
N GLY A 21 15.09 4.06 11.73
CA GLY A 21 14.21 4.70 10.75
C GLY A 21 13.81 3.79 9.59
N GLU A 22 14.62 2.79 9.24
CA GLU A 22 14.33 1.83 8.16
C GLU A 22 13.15 0.92 8.51
N TYR A 23 12.93 0.68 9.81
CA TYR A 23 11.84 -0.14 10.31
C TYR A 23 10.54 0.65 10.54
N ALA A 24 10.57 1.98 10.38
CA ALA A 24 9.40 2.85 10.49
C ALA A 24 8.88 3.23 9.09
N ILE A 25 7.91 2.46 8.58
CA ILE A 25 7.56 2.39 7.15
C ILE A 25 7.02 3.66 6.45
N THR A 26 6.81 4.82 7.05
CA THR A 26 6.21 6.12 6.59
C THR A 26 4.96 6.11 5.69
N ASN A 27 4.86 5.23 4.69
CA ASN A 27 3.89 5.24 3.62
C ASN A 27 3.03 3.97 3.70
N LYS A 28 1.72 4.10 3.50
CA LYS A 28 0.86 2.92 3.34
C LYS A 28 1.06 2.33 1.95
N ARG A 29 1.25 1.01 1.85
CA ARG A 29 1.28 0.31 0.56
C ARG A 29 -0.04 0.50 -0.18
N VAL A 30 0.02 1.07 -1.38
CA VAL A 30 -1.12 1.18 -2.29
C VAL A 30 -1.26 -0.12 -3.07
N ILE A 31 -2.37 -0.83 -2.85
CA ILE A 31 -2.74 -2.01 -3.63
C ILE A 31 -3.75 -1.52 -4.65
N HIS A 32 -3.42 -1.60 -5.94
CA HIS A 32 -4.39 -1.35 -6.99
C HIS A 32 -5.40 -2.49 -6.96
N GLY A 33 -6.67 -2.15 -6.75
CA GLY A 33 -7.75 -3.13 -6.80
C GLY A 33 -7.76 -3.83 -8.16
N ARG A 34 -8.31 -5.04 -8.20
CA ARG A 34 -8.68 -5.64 -9.48
C ARG A 34 -9.64 -4.69 -10.19
N ALA A 35 -9.49 -4.53 -11.51
CA ALA A 35 -10.52 -3.89 -12.31
C ALA A 35 -11.84 -4.59 -11.96
N GLY A 36 -12.80 -3.84 -11.39
CA GLY A 36 -14.11 -4.39 -11.07
C GLY A 36 -14.71 -5.06 -12.31
N ILE A 37 -15.55 -6.07 -12.12
CA ILE A 37 -16.34 -6.62 -13.23
C ILE A 37 -17.15 -5.45 -13.82
N GLY A 38 -16.78 -4.99 -15.01
CA GLY A 38 -17.32 -3.77 -15.65
C GLY A 38 -16.32 -2.61 -15.85
N ALA A 39 -15.12 -2.66 -15.27
CA ALA A 39 -14.10 -1.61 -15.38
C ALA A 39 -13.11 -1.81 -16.55
N THR A 40 -13.47 -2.61 -17.55
CA THR A 40 -12.74 -2.71 -18.83
C THR A 40 -13.75 -2.68 -19.98
N ARG A 41 -14.08 -1.46 -20.39
CA ARG A 41 -14.51 -1.02 -21.74
C ARG A 41 -15.11 0.35 -21.54
N SER A 42 -14.25 1.36 -21.65
CA SER A 42 -14.66 2.74 -21.92
C SER A 42 -15.83 2.73 -22.91
N SER A 43 -17.00 3.16 -22.41
CA SER A 43 -18.15 3.63 -23.22
C SER A 43 -18.43 2.82 -24.49
N MET A 44 -18.91 1.58 -24.40
CA MET A 44 -19.53 0.94 -25.56
C MET A 44 -21.00 1.36 -25.61
N TYR A 45 -21.33 2.31 -26.48
CA TYR A 45 -22.72 2.69 -26.76
C TYR A 45 -23.45 1.50 -27.40
N VAL A 46 -24.49 1.01 -26.73
CA VAL A 46 -25.39 -0.02 -27.25
C VAL A 46 -26.68 0.68 -27.68
N PRO A 47 -26.98 0.78 -28.99
CA PRO A 47 -28.25 1.32 -29.45
C PRO A 47 -29.36 0.34 -29.09
N LEU A 48 -30.30 0.77 -28.25
CA LEU A 48 -31.55 0.05 -27.99
C LEU A 48 -32.49 0.28 -29.18
N LYS A 49 -33.03 -0.80 -29.74
CA LYS A 49 -34.14 -0.77 -30.70
C LYS A 49 -35.47 -0.86 -29.98
#